data_AF-A0A7C4PF45-F1
#
_entry.id   AF-A0A7C4PF45-F1
#
_cell.length_a   1.000
_cell.length_b   1.000
_cell.length_c   1.000
_cell.angle_alpha   90.00
_cell.angle_beta   90.00
_cell.angle_gamma   90.00
#
_symmetry.space_group_name_H-M   'P 1'
#
loop_
_entity.id
_entity.type
_entity.pdbx_description
1 polymer ?
#
loop_
_entity_poly.entity_id
_entity_poly.type
_entity_poly.pdbx_seq_one_letter_code
_entity_poly.pdbx_strand_id
1 'polypeptide(L)'
;MTVNDSQVLNALREVNDPELGRNIVDLGMVRDLVVDDARVAFTLVLTIPECPLRDQLVQQARTAVEALPGVKEVVIKTGAMSETERTAAFGQSEPSPLAARYNAIRYVVAVMGGKGGVGKSLVTGLLAAALNRAGYQVGVLDADVIGPSW
;
A
#
# COMPACT_ATOMS: atom_id res chain seq x y z
N MET A 1 -1.33 0.77 -36.91
CA MET A 1 -0.14 0.85 -36.04
C MET A 1 -0.37 -0.15 -34.94
N THR A 2 0.48 -1.17 -34.85
CA THR A 2 0.45 -2.17 -33.77
C THR A 2 1.02 -1.52 -32.51
N VAL A 3 0.37 -1.74 -31.38
CA VAL A 3 0.82 -1.27 -30.08
C VAL A 3 1.93 -2.19 -29.59
N ASN A 4 3.04 -1.63 -29.12
CA ASN A 4 4.16 -2.39 -28.55
C ASN A 4 4.16 -2.34 -27.02
N ASP A 5 4.71 -3.38 -26.38
CA ASP A 5 4.81 -3.51 -24.91
C ASP A 5 5.44 -2.28 -24.24
N SER A 6 6.47 -1.71 -24.85
CA SER A 6 7.15 -0.53 -24.33
C SER A 6 6.30 0.74 -24.37
N GLN A 7 5.35 0.85 -25.31
CA GLN A 7 4.39 1.95 -25.33
C GLN A 7 3.36 1.81 -24.21
N VAL A 8 2.87 0.58 -23.98
CA VAL A 8 1.95 0.28 -22.89
C VAL A 8 2.60 0.53 -21.53
N LEU A 9 3.84 0.06 -21.34
CA LEU A 9 4.61 0.30 -20.12
C LEU A 9 4.83 1.79 -19.85
N ASN A 10 5.13 2.59 -20.88
CA ASN A 10 5.28 4.03 -20.72
C ASN A 10 3.96 4.73 -20.34
N ALA A 11 2.83 4.31 -20.91
CA ALA A 11 1.52 4.85 -20.53
C ALA A 11 1.16 4.48 -19.08
N LEU A 12 1.43 3.22 -18.68
CA LEU A 12 1.19 2.76 -17.31
C LEU A 12 2.12 3.43 -16.28
N ARG A 13 3.30 3.92 -16.69
CA ARG A 13 4.21 4.68 -15.82
C ARG A 13 3.66 6.05 -15.38
N GLU A 14 2.73 6.62 -16.14
CA GLU A 14 2.10 7.89 -15.75
C GLU A 14 1.07 7.71 -14.61
N VAL A 15 0.65 6.46 -14.37
CA VAL A 15 -0.30 6.13 -13.30
C VAL A 15 0.47 5.92 -12.00
N ASN A 16 0.19 6.81 -11.03
CA ASN A 16 0.79 6.75 -9.70
C ASN A 16 -0.16 6.11 -8.70
N ASP A 17 0.39 5.27 -7.84
CA ASP A 17 -0.29 4.78 -6.65
C ASP A 17 -0.35 5.92 -5.61
N PRO A 18 -1.55 6.37 -5.21
CA PRO A 18 -1.70 7.49 -4.28
C PRO A 18 -1.40 7.13 -2.82
N GLU A 19 -1.31 5.84 -2.46
CA GLU A 19 -0.86 5.43 -1.12
C GLU A 19 0.68 5.52 -1.03
N LEU A 20 1.37 5.13 -2.10
CA LEU A 20 2.83 5.04 -2.14
C LEU A 20 3.53 6.22 -2.81
N GLY A 21 2.79 7.07 -3.52
CA GLY A 21 3.32 8.22 -4.26
C GLY A 21 4.32 7.83 -5.36
N ARG A 22 4.24 6.60 -5.87
CA ARG A 22 5.16 6.02 -6.86
C ARG A 22 4.38 5.37 -8.00
N ASN A 23 5.00 5.20 -9.16
CA ASN A 23 4.31 4.62 -10.31
C ASN A 23 4.01 3.13 -10.13
N ILE A 24 2.94 2.65 -10.75
CA ILE A 24 2.53 1.25 -10.66
C ILE A 24 3.53 0.27 -11.34
N VAL A 25 4.33 0.77 -12.27
CA VAL A 25 5.31 -0.04 -13.03
C VAL A 25 6.58 -0.28 -12.19
N ASP A 26 7.17 0.75 -11.58
CA ASP A 26 8.38 0.59 -10.76
C ASP A 26 8.06 -0.07 -9.41
N LEU A 27 6.81 0.03 -8.94
CA LEU A 27 6.30 -0.76 -7.81
C LEU A 27 6.08 -2.25 -8.15
N GLY A 28 6.24 -2.66 -9.41
CA GLY A 28 6.05 -4.05 -9.84
C GLY A 28 4.61 -4.55 -9.71
N MET A 29 3.64 -3.63 -9.74
CA MET A 29 2.21 -3.94 -9.63
C MET A 29 1.62 -4.45 -10.95
N VAL A 30 2.27 -4.19 -12.08
CA VAL A 30 1.83 -4.70 -13.39
C VAL A 30 2.52 -6.03 -13.70
N ARG A 31 1.74 -7.07 -13.95
CA ARG A 31 2.22 -8.42 -14.29
C ARG A 31 1.50 -9.02 -15.48
N ASP A 32 2.12 -10.06 -16.05
CA ASP A 32 1.55 -10.84 -17.13
C ASP A 32 1.03 -9.96 -18.28
N LEU A 33 1.80 -8.92 -18.63
CA LEU A 33 1.44 -8.03 -19.73
C LEU A 33 1.49 -8.81 -21.04
N VAL A 34 0.35 -8.90 -21.69
CA VAL A 34 0.17 -9.51 -23.01
C VAL A 34 -0.43 -8.46 -23.93
N VAL A 35 0.26 -8.18 -25.02
CA VAL A 35 -0.20 -7.29 -26.08
C VAL A 35 -0.44 -8.13 -27.33
N ASP A 36 -1.69 -8.16 -27.79
CA ASP A 36 -2.14 -8.92 -28.95
C ASP A 36 -2.85 -7.98 -29.93
N ASP A 37 -2.08 -7.39 -30.84
CA ASP A 37 -2.48 -6.37 -31.82
C ASP A 37 -3.24 -5.17 -31.23
N ALA A 38 -4.55 -5.32 -31.03
CA ALA A 38 -5.46 -4.30 -30.52
C ALA A 38 -6.00 -4.61 -29.11
N ARG A 39 -5.61 -5.75 -28.52
CA ARG A 39 -5.94 -6.17 -27.16
C ARG A 39 -4.73 -6.02 -26.25
N VAL A 40 -4.95 -5.40 -25.11
CA VAL A 40 -3.96 -5.35 -24.03
C VAL A 40 -4.54 -6.03 -22.80
N ALA A 41 -3.85 -7.04 -22.29
CA ALA A 41 -4.23 -7.73 -21.07
C ALA A 41 -3.09 -7.68 -20.06
N PHE A 42 -3.40 -7.36 -18.80
CA PHE A 42 -2.42 -7.41 -17.71
C PHE A 42 -3.10 -7.65 -16.36
N THR A 43 -2.31 -8.14 -15.42
CA THR A 43 -2.71 -8.29 -14.02
C THR A 43 -2.19 -7.09 -13.22
N LEU A 44 -3.11 -6.36 -12.58
CA LEU A 44 -2.79 -5.30 -11.62
C LEU A 44 -2.83 -5.88 -10.21
N VAL A 45 -1.67 -6.01 -9.59
CA VAL A 45 -1.49 -6.57 -8.25
C VAL A 45 -1.48 -5.43 -7.24
N LEU A 46 -2.47 -5.41 -6.35
CA LEU A 46 -2.68 -4.32 -5.40
C LEU A 46 -2.09 -4.66 -4.04
N THR A 47 -1.65 -3.62 -3.34
CA THR A 47 -1.14 -3.71 -1.97
C THR A 47 -2.21 -4.20 -1.00
N ILE A 48 -3.50 -3.86 -1.17
CA ILE A 48 -4.58 -4.21 -0.24
C ILE A 48 -5.81 -4.75 -1.01
N PRO A 49 -6.38 -5.92 -0.63
CA PRO A 49 -7.43 -6.60 -1.38
C PRO A 49 -8.78 -5.86 -1.46
N GLU A 50 -9.09 -4.99 -0.49
CA GLU A 50 -10.41 -4.32 -0.37
C GLU A 50 -10.31 -2.79 -0.34
N CYS A 51 -9.33 -2.20 -1.04
CA CYS A 51 -9.24 -0.74 -1.08
C CYS A 51 -10.19 -0.17 -2.15
N PRO A 52 -11.08 0.80 -1.84
CA PRO A 52 -11.92 1.48 -2.84
C PRO A 52 -11.08 2.21 -3.90
N LEU A 53 -9.83 2.51 -3.60
CA LEU A 53 -8.84 3.04 -4.54
C LEU A 53 -8.46 2.06 -5.66
N ARG A 54 -8.73 0.76 -5.51
CA ARG A 54 -8.57 -0.22 -6.59
C ARG A 54 -9.28 0.24 -7.84
N ASP A 55 -10.56 0.59 -7.72
CA ASP A 55 -11.38 0.88 -8.89
C ASP A 55 -10.92 2.17 -9.58
N GLN A 56 -10.39 3.14 -8.82
CA GLN A 56 -9.74 4.33 -9.37
C GLN A 56 -8.45 3.98 -10.11
N LEU A 57 -7.56 3.17 -9.53
CA LEU A 57 -6.32 2.74 -10.16
C LEU A 57 -6.57 1.93 -11.44
N VAL A 58 -7.56 1.02 -11.41
CA VAL A 58 -7.97 0.23 -12.57
C VAL A 58 -8.52 1.14 -13.67
N GLN A 59 -9.33 2.15 -13.33
CA GLN A 59 -9.84 3.11 -14.30
C GLN A 59 -8.72 3.97 -14.88
N GLN A 60 -7.82 4.50 -14.06
CA GLN A 60 -6.68 5.30 -14.53
C GLN A 60 -5.77 4.49 -15.46
N ALA A 61 -5.43 3.26 -15.07
CA ALA A 61 -4.64 2.36 -15.91
C ALA A 61 -5.36 2.01 -17.22
N ARG A 62 -6.67 1.76 -17.17
CA ARG A 62 -7.49 1.55 -18.37
C ARG A 62 -7.45 2.77 -19.29
N THR A 63 -7.73 3.97 -18.77
CA THR A 63 -7.74 5.21 -19.56
C THR A 63 -6.38 5.49 -20.18
N ALA A 64 -5.28 5.29 -19.45
CA ALA A 64 -3.93 5.47 -19.95
C ALA A 64 -3.62 4.54 -21.14
N VAL A 65 -4.06 3.27 -21.06
CA VAL A 65 -3.84 2.30 -22.14
C VAL A 65 -4.80 2.51 -23.31
N GLU A 66 -6.07 2.86 -23.06
CA GLU A 66 -7.06 3.16 -24.09
C GLU A 66 -6.73 4.44 -24.88
N ALA A 67 -5.96 5.37 -24.30
CA ALA A 67 -5.47 6.56 -24.99
C ALA A 67 -4.41 6.24 -26.08
N LEU A 68 -3.84 5.03 -26.08
CA LEU A 68 -2.84 4.64 -27.08
C LEU A 68 -3.51 4.34 -28.45
N PRO A 69 -2.99 4.91 -29.54
CA PRO A 69 -3.55 4.70 -30.87
C PRO A 69 -3.36 3.24 -31.31
N GLY A 70 -4.47 2.50 -31.41
CA GLY A 70 -4.48 1.10 -31.85
C GLY A 70 -5.11 0.13 -30.83
N VAL A 71 -5.29 0.55 -29.57
CA VAL A 71 -5.96 -0.26 -28.55
C VAL A 71 -7.48 -0.21 -28.78
N LYS A 72 -8.11 -1.39 -28.87
CA LYS A 72 -9.57 -1.56 -28.95
C LYS A 72 -10.16 -2.16 -27.69
N GLU A 73 -9.38 -2.95 -26.95
CA GLU A 73 -9.87 -3.66 -25.78
C GLU A 73 -8.77 -3.79 -24.72
N VAL A 74 -9.12 -3.46 -23.48
CA VAL A 74 -8.23 -3.57 -22.32
C VAL A 74 -8.86 -4.49 -21.29
N VAL A 75 -8.15 -5.57 -20.96
CA VAL A 75 -8.55 -6.59 -19.98
C VAL A 75 -7.60 -6.49 -18.78
N ILE A 76 -8.11 -5.94 -17.68
CA ILE A 76 -7.35 -5.79 -16.44
C ILE A 76 -7.86 -6.84 -15.44
N LYS A 77 -6.98 -7.75 -15.03
CA LYS A 77 -7.25 -8.66 -13.91
C LYS A 77 -6.72 -8.03 -12.64
N THR A 78 -7.50 -7.99 -11.58
CA THR A 78 -7.01 -7.53 -10.27
C THR A 78 -6.55 -8.73 -9.46
N GLY A 79 -5.36 -8.60 -8.88
CA GLY A 79 -4.79 -9.55 -7.93
C GLY A 79 -4.46 -8.86 -6.62
N ALA A 80 -4.32 -9.63 -5.54
CA ALA A 80 -3.76 -9.14 -4.30
C ALA A 80 -2.28 -9.54 -4.23
N MET A 81 -1.41 -8.62 -3.81
CA MET A 81 -0.02 -8.96 -3.52
C MET A 81 0.03 -9.96 -2.39
N SER A 82 0.85 -11.00 -2.54
CA SER A 82 1.18 -11.89 -1.42
C SER A 82 2.01 -11.11 -0.37
N GLU A 83 2.00 -11.61 0.86
CA GLU A 83 2.67 -10.97 2.01
C GLU A 83 4.18 -10.72 1.75
N THR A 84 4.81 -11.60 0.96
CA THR A 84 6.21 -11.51 0.52
C THR A 84 6.46 -10.44 -0.54
N GLU A 85 5.44 -10.08 -1.33
CA GLU A 85 5.55 -9.08 -2.40
C GLU A 85 5.24 -7.68 -1.90
N ARG A 86 4.37 -7.56 -0.88
CA ARG A 86 4.23 -6.31 -0.10
C ARG A 86 5.59 -5.88 0.46
N THR A 87 6.39 -6.80 0.98
CA THR A 87 7.70 -6.47 1.54
C THR A 87 8.68 -5.93 0.49
N ALA A 88 8.54 -6.37 -0.77
CA ALA A 88 9.38 -5.91 -1.88
C ALA A 88 8.89 -4.59 -2.50
N ALA A 89 7.57 -4.41 -2.66
CA ALA A 89 6.96 -3.26 -3.32
C ALA A 89 6.92 -2.00 -2.45
N PHE A 90 6.72 -2.16 -1.13
CA PHE A 90 6.86 -1.04 -0.18
C PHE A 90 8.32 -0.59 -0.04
N GLY A 91 9.25 -1.34 -0.65
CA GLY A 91 10.65 -1.30 -0.28
C GLY A 91 10.79 -1.59 1.21
N GLN A 92 12.00 -1.87 1.63
CA GLN A 92 12.36 -1.28 2.90
C GLN A 92 12.22 0.23 2.66
N SER A 93 11.19 0.86 3.23
CA SER A 93 11.52 2.08 3.96
C SER A 93 12.52 1.60 5.00
N GLU A 94 13.80 1.45 4.60
CA GLU A 94 14.91 1.28 5.51
C GLU A 94 14.66 2.42 6.48
N PRO A 95 14.23 2.13 7.72
CA PRO A 95 14.04 3.18 8.67
C PRO A 95 15.41 3.86 8.66
N SER A 96 15.46 5.19 8.47
CA SER A 96 16.69 5.97 8.59
C SER A 96 17.58 5.31 9.66
N PRO A 97 18.92 5.22 9.51
CA PRO A 97 19.77 4.55 10.50
C PRO A 97 19.48 4.99 11.96
N LEU A 98 18.90 6.17 12.17
CA LEU A 98 18.26 6.58 13.43
C LEU A 98 17.00 5.77 13.78
N ALA A 99 15.98 5.74 12.92
CA ALA A 99 14.74 5.02 13.12
C ALA A 99 14.94 3.50 13.29
N ALA A 100 15.96 2.89 12.66
CA ALA A 100 16.26 1.47 12.86
C ALA A 100 16.74 1.19 14.30
N ARG A 101 17.44 2.15 14.92
CA ARG A 101 17.86 2.07 16.33
C ARG A 101 16.70 2.25 17.30
N TYR A 102 15.67 3.03 16.94
CA TYR A 102 14.46 3.20 17.75
C TYR A 102 13.39 2.14 17.51
N ASN A 103 13.44 1.42 16.38
CA ASN A 103 12.53 0.33 16.03
C ASN A 103 12.88 -1.01 16.68
N ALA A 104 13.94 -1.08 17.49
CA ALA A 104 14.29 -2.26 18.28
C ALA A 104 13.39 -2.38 19.54
N ILE A 105 12.09 -2.58 19.34
CA ILE A 105 11.11 -2.75 20.42
C ILE A 105 11.05 -4.23 20.81
N ARG A 106 11.47 -4.56 22.03
CA ARG A 106 11.46 -5.95 22.53
C ARG A 106 10.04 -6.47 22.80
N TYR A 107 9.14 -5.59 23.24
CA TYR A 107 7.77 -5.95 23.62
C TYR A 107 6.79 -4.86 23.15
N VAL A 108 5.71 -5.28 22.48
CA VAL A 108 4.61 -4.41 22.06
C VAL A 108 3.37 -4.79 22.86
N VAL A 109 2.75 -3.82 23.53
CA VAL A 109 1.52 -4.00 24.32
C VAL A 109 0.43 -3.14 23.72
N ALA A 110 -0.59 -3.77 23.15
CA ALA A 110 -1.74 -3.07 22.59
C ALA A 110 -2.78 -2.77 23.67
N VAL A 111 -3.17 -1.50 23.81
CA VAL A 111 -4.28 -1.07 24.67
C VAL A 111 -5.45 -0.63 23.79
N MET A 112 -6.46 -1.48 23.69
CA MET A 112 -7.66 -1.24 22.87
C MET A 112 -8.90 -1.10 23.74
N GLY A 113 -9.92 -0.42 23.21
CA GLY A 113 -11.19 -0.21 23.91
C GLY A 113 -12.31 0.15 22.96
N GLY A 114 -13.43 -0.57 23.06
CA GLY A 114 -14.49 -0.59 22.04
C GLY A 114 -15.45 0.60 22.02
N LYS A 115 -15.30 1.60 22.90
CA LYS A 115 -16.12 2.83 22.92
C LYS A 115 -15.30 4.08 23.27
N GLY A 116 -15.82 5.25 22.96
CA GLY A 116 -15.28 6.54 23.42
C GLY A 116 -15.40 6.68 24.94
N GLY A 117 -14.38 7.23 25.60
CA GLY A 117 -14.40 7.50 27.04
C GLY A 117 -14.10 6.33 27.98
N VAL A 118 -13.75 5.14 27.48
CA VAL A 118 -13.45 3.95 28.31
C VAL A 118 -12.09 4.00 29.04
N GLY A 119 -11.39 5.13 29.00
CA GLY A 119 -10.13 5.31 29.72
C GLY A 119 -8.89 4.69 29.06
N LYS A 120 -8.92 4.38 27.75
CA LYS A 120 -7.75 3.83 27.01
C LYS A 120 -6.47 4.63 27.29
N SER A 121 -6.51 5.95 27.06
CA SER A 121 -5.36 6.84 27.24
C SER A 121 -4.90 6.90 28.71
N LEU A 122 -5.84 6.80 29.66
CA LEU A 122 -5.52 6.76 31.09
C LEU A 122 -4.76 5.48 31.44
N VAL A 123 -5.26 4.32 31.00
CA VAL A 123 -4.62 3.02 31.24
C VAL A 123 -3.25 2.96 30.56
N THR A 124 -3.14 3.42 29.31
CA THR A 124 -1.86 3.50 28.59
C THR A 124 -0.85 4.38 29.34
N GLY A 125 -1.26 5.55 29.81
CA GLY A 125 -0.39 6.47 30.56
C GLY A 125 0.07 5.89 31.89
N LEU A 126 -0.85 5.29 32.67
CA LEU A 126 -0.52 4.66 33.95
C LEU A 126 0.42 3.45 33.79
N LEU A 127 0.17 2.63 32.77
CA LEU A 127 1.02 1.48 32.44
C LEU A 127 2.43 1.94 32.05
N ALA A 128 2.53 2.95 31.19
CA ALA A 128 3.83 3.49 30.77
C ALA A 128 4.61 4.09 31.94
N ALA A 129 3.93 4.83 32.82
CA ALA A 129 4.55 5.40 34.03
C ALA A 129 5.03 4.29 34.99
N ALA A 130 4.25 3.22 35.17
CA ALA A 130 4.64 2.10 36.02
C ALA A 130 5.86 1.34 35.47
N LEU A 131 5.89 1.06 34.17
CA LEU A 131 7.00 0.39 33.50
C LEU A 131 8.28 1.24 33.52
N ASN A 132 8.16 2.55 33.29
CA ASN A 132 9.29 3.46 33.40
C ASN A 132 9.86 3.48 34.83
N ARG A 133 8.99 3.53 35.86
CA ARG A 133 9.40 3.43 37.27
C ARG A 133 10.06 2.10 37.62
N ALA A 134 9.73 1.03 36.90
CA ALA A 134 10.37 -0.28 37.05
C ALA A 134 11.70 -0.41 36.28
N GLY A 135 12.17 0.66 35.62
CA GLY A 135 13.46 0.73 34.93
C GLY A 135 13.43 0.32 33.46
N TYR A 136 12.25 0.13 32.86
CA TYR A 136 12.13 -0.17 31.43
C TYR A 136 12.18 1.09 30.59
N GLN A 137 12.75 1.00 29.39
CA GLN A 137 12.60 2.01 28.36
C GLN A 137 11.23 1.84 27.69
N VAL A 138 10.39 2.87 27.78
CA VAL A 138 9.00 2.81 27.32
C VAL A 138 8.73 3.93 26.33
N GLY A 139 8.11 3.58 25.21
CA GLY A 139 7.51 4.53 24.28
C GLY A 139 5.98 4.39 24.30
N VAL A 140 5.27 5.50 24.06
CA VAL A 140 3.81 5.50 23.86
C VAL A 140 3.55 5.96 22.43
N LEU A 141 2.75 5.19 21.71
CA LEU A 141 2.26 5.52 20.38
C LEU A 141 0.74 5.53 20.42
N ASP A 142 0.14 6.63 19.98
CA ASP A 142 -1.30 6.69 19.75
C ASP A 142 -1.58 6.32 18.30
N ALA A 143 -2.51 5.40 18.08
CA ALA A 143 -2.82 4.86 16.76
C ALA A 143 -4.32 4.65 16.61
N ASP A 144 -4.93 5.44 15.73
CA ASP A 144 -6.34 5.32 15.38
C ASP A 144 -6.52 4.25 14.29
N VAL A 145 -6.75 3.01 14.70
CA VAL A 145 -6.96 1.88 13.78
C VAL A 145 -8.37 1.90 13.16
N ILE A 146 -9.33 2.57 13.82
CA ILE A 146 -10.73 2.66 13.38
C ILE A 146 -11.05 4.13 13.12
N GLY A 147 -10.85 4.58 11.88
CA GLY A 147 -11.42 5.84 11.39
C GLY A 147 -12.95 5.77 11.34
N PRO A 148 -13.67 6.91 11.22
CA PRO A 148 -15.12 6.92 11.18
C PRO A 148 -15.61 6.09 9.98
N SER A 149 -16.14 4.91 10.27
CA SER A 149 -16.95 4.13 9.34
C SER A 149 -18.33 4.78 9.30
N TRP A 150 -18.57 5.56 8.25
CA TRP A 150 -19.86 6.05 7.72
C TRP A 150 -20.90 6.58 8.72
#